data_AF-A0A2N7Z3T3-F1
#
_entry.id   AF-A0A2N7Z3T3-F1
#
_cell.length_a   1.000
_cell.length_b   1.000
_cell.length_c   1.000
_cell.angle_alpha   90.00
_cell.angle_beta   90.00
_cell.angle_gamma   90.00
#
_symmetry.space_group_name_H-M   'P 1'
#
loop_
_entity.id
_entity.type
_entity.pdbx_description
1 polymer ?
#
loop_
_entity_poly.entity_id
_entity_poly.type
_entity_poly.pdbx_seq_one_letter_code
_entity_poly.pdbx_strand_id
1 'polypeptide(L)'
;MHSWKKISLTEGLERSLPGHKVDCVLINGWTATVFVRSPETESMFCTTGINLAKLADRSSVQQLADEITFEIDMSRNRSAG
;
A
#
# COMPACT_ATOMS: atom_id res chain seq x y z
N MET A 1 -1.64 -3.58 -20.67
CA MET A 1 -2.97 -3.24 -20.14
C MET A 1 -3.05 -3.22 -18.60
N HIS A 2 -1.94 -3.29 -17.83
CA HIS A 2 -1.97 -3.33 -16.36
C HIS A 2 -1.24 -2.16 -15.66
N SER A 3 -0.51 -1.33 -16.42
CA SER A 3 0.17 -0.14 -15.88
C SER A 3 -0.81 0.87 -15.27
N TRP A 4 -2.00 1.03 -15.87
CA TRP A 4 -3.05 1.90 -15.31
C TRP A 4 -3.54 1.43 -13.94
N LYS A 5 -3.71 0.11 -13.72
CA LYS A 5 -4.10 -0.44 -12.42
C LYS A 5 -3.03 -0.22 -11.36
N LYS A 6 -1.74 -0.37 -11.73
CA LYS A 6 -0.62 0.00 -10.86
C LYS A 6 -0.71 1.48 -10.46
N ILE A 7 -0.87 2.37 -11.44
CA ILE A 7 -0.96 3.82 -11.20
C ILE A 7 -2.14 4.13 -10.28
N SER A 8 -3.34 3.61 -10.59
CA SER A 8 -4.53 3.81 -9.76
C SER A 8 -4.38 3.28 -8.34
N LEU A 9 -3.70 2.15 -8.16
CA LEU A 9 -3.39 1.60 -6.84
C LEU A 9 -2.43 2.53 -6.08
N THR A 10 -1.31 2.91 -6.69
CA THR A 10 -0.33 3.81 -6.08
C THR A 10 -0.98 5.13 -5.68
N GLU A 11 -1.66 5.81 -6.59
CA GLU A 11 -2.33 7.09 -6.30
C GLU A 11 -3.43 6.96 -5.25
N GLY A 12 -4.20 5.86 -5.28
CA GLY A 12 -5.25 5.63 -4.30
C GLY A 12 -4.69 5.42 -2.89
N LEU A 13 -3.58 4.70 -2.78
CA LEU A 13 -2.88 4.51 -1.50
C LEU A 13 -2.21 5.80 -1.02
N GLU A 14 -1.55 6.57 -1.88
CA GLU A 14 -0.94 7.86 -1.49
C GLU A 14 -1.99 8.86 -0.97
N ARG A 15 -3.19 8.89 -1.56
CA ARG A 15 -4.29 9.72 -1.04
C ARG A 15 -4.80 9.24 0.31
N SER A 16 -4.79 7.94 0.55
CA SER A 16 -5.31 7.33 1.77
C SER A 16 -4.28 7.34 2.90
N LEU A 17 -2.99 7.44 2.57
CA LEU A 17 -1.85 7.43 3.49
C LEU A 17 -1.10 8.78 3.39
N PRO A 18 -1.69 9.89 3.84
CA PRO A 18 -1.09 11.21 3.68
C PRO A 18 0.30 11.28 4.31
N GLY A 19 1.24 11.87 3.57
CA GLY A 19 2.65 11.99 3.97
C GLY A 19 3.49 10.75 3.65
N HIS A 20 2.91 9.57 3.46
CA HIS A 20 3.68 8.37 3.10
C HIS A 20 3.99 8.34 1.61
N LYS A 21 5.17 7.83 1.25
CA LYS A 21 5.52 7.53 -0.14
C LYS A 21 5.15 6.08 -0.45
N VAL A 22 4.41 5.86 -1.53
CA VAL A 22 3.99 4.52 -1.96
C VAL A 22 4.70 4.13 -3.23
N ASP A 23 5.28 2.93 -3.26
CA ASP A 23 5.76 2.29 -4.49
C ASP A 23 5.04 0.96 -4.69
N CYS A 24 4.84 0.59 -5.95
CA CYS A 24 4.15 -0.63 -6.34
C CYS A 24 4.96 -1.36 -7.41
N VAL A 25 5.35 -2.60 -7.15
CA VAL A 25 6.02 -3.47 -8.12
C VAL A 25 5.04 -4.54 -8.61
N LEU A 26 4.91 -4.66 -9.92
CA LEU A 26 4.06 -5.70 -10.53
C LEU A 26 4.83 -7.02 -10.64
N ILE A 27 4.20 -8.09 -10.17
CA ILE A 27 4.64 -9.47 -10.31
C ILE A 27 3.66 -10.18 -11.25
N ASN A 28 4.19 -10.72 -12.35
CA ASN A 28 3.44 -11.50 -13.36
C ASN A 28 2.21 -10.76 -13.95
N GLY A 29 2.19 -9.43 -13.88
CA GLY A 29 1.14 -8.57 -14.46
C GLY A 29 -0.17 -8.47 -13.68
N TRP A 30 -0.38 -9.30 -12.66
CA TRP A 30 -1.64 -9.38 -11.90
C TRP A 30 -1.49 -9.30 -10.40
N THR A 31 -0.30 -9.62 -9.89
CA THR A 31 0.04 -9.51 -8.48
C THR A 31 0.88 -8.27 -8.27
N ALA A 32 0.69 -7.57 -7.17
CA ALA A 32 1.49 -6.42 -6.79
C ALA A 32 2.14 -6.62 -5.42
N THR A 33 3.33 -6.05 -5.29
CA THR A 33 3.97 -5.76 -4.00
C THR A 33 3.92 -4.27 -3.78
N VAL A 34 3.43 -3.85 -2.63
CA VAL A 34 3.28 -2.45 -2.23
C VAL A 34 4.28 -2.15 -1.13
N PHE A 35 5.04 -1.08 -1.31
CA PHE A 35 5.95 -0.52 -0.33
C PHE A 35 5.43 0.83 0.14
N VAL A 36 5.36 1.03 1.44
CA VAL A 36 4.94 2.30 2.04
C VAL A 36 6.05 2.79 2.95
N ARG A 37 6.60 3.96 2.63
CA ARG A 37 7.66 4.59 3.41
C ARG A 37 7.10 5.75 4.22
N SER A 38 7.30 5.68 5.53
CA SER A 38 7.04 6.80 6.43
C SER A 38 8.18 7.82 6.30
N PRO A 39 7.89 9.10 6.03
CA PRO A 39 8.91 10.14 5.93
C PRO A 39 9.49 10.50 7.31
N GLU A 40 8.75 10.27 8.39
CA GLU A 40 9.13 10.69 9.75
C GLU A 40 10.16 9.75 10.37
N THR A 41 10.03 8.46 10.09
CA THR A 41 10.80 7.39 10.75
C THR A 41 11.76 6.69 9.79
N GLU A 42 11.73 7.05 8.51
CA GLU A 42 12.36 6.33 7.39
C GLU A 42 12.04 4.83 7.32
N SER A 43 11.08 4.36 8.13
CA SER A 43 10.66 2.98 8.18
C SER A 43 9.84 2.63 6.94
N MET A 44 10.00 1.40 6.48
CA MET A 44 9.31 0.88 5.30
C MET A 44 8.42 -0.29 5.69
N PHE A 45 7.13 -0.15 5.39
CA PHE A 45 6.18 -1.25 5.40
C PHE A 45 6.10 -1.88 4.00
N CYS A 46 5.97 -3.19 3.94
CA CYS A 46 5.89 -3.94 2.69
C CYS A 46 4.76 -4.97 2.80
N THR A 47 3.86 -4.98 1.82
CA THR A 47 2.86 -6.04 1.65
C THR A 47 2.94 -6.64 0.25
N THR A 48 2.77 -7.95 0.15
CA THR A 48 2.96 -8.72 -1.09
C THR A 48 1.71 -9.54 -1.40
N GLY A 49 1.58 -10.01 -2.63
CA GLY A 49 0.46 -10.89 -3.01
C GLY A 49 -0.85 -10.13 -3.32
N ILE A 50 -0.78 -8.82 -3.50
CA ILE A 50 -1.94 -7.99 -3.79
C ILE A 50 -2.50 -8.33 -5.18
N ASN A 51 -3.68 -8.93 -5.24
CA ASN A 51 -4.29 -9.32 -6.50
C ASN A 51 -5.04 -8.13 -7.13
N LEU A 52 -4.51 -7.59 -8.24
CA LEU A 52 -5.06 -6.45 -8.96
C LEU A 52 -6.39 -6.73 -9.67
N ALA A 53 -6.79 -8.00 -9.80
CA ALA A 53 -8.14 -8.34 -10.27
C ALA A 53 -9.19 -8.08 -9.18
N LYS A 54 -8.82 -8.21 -7.90
CA LYS A 54 -9.70 -7.96 -6.74
C LYS A 54 -9.81 -6.48 -6.37
N LEU A 55 -8.80 -5.69 -6.75
CA LEU A 55 -8.81 -4.23 -6.63
C LEU A 55 -9.54 -3.61 -7.82
N ALA A 56 -10.85 -3.86 -7.90
CA ALA A 56 -11.69 -3.42 -9.02
C ALA A 56 -12.18 -1.96 -8.86
N ASP A 57 -12.23 -1.44 -7.63
CA ASP A 57 -12.80 -0.13 -7.32
C ASP A 57 -12.06 0.60 -6.18
N ARG A 58 -12.49 1.85 -5.92
CA ARG A 58 -11.92 2.70 -4.87
C ARG A 58 -12.11 2.11 -3.46
N SER A 59 -13.21 1.39 -3.20
CA SER A 59 -13.47 0.78 -1.89
C SER A 59 -12.44 -0.30 -1.57
N SER A 60 -12.09 -1.17 -2.51
CA SER A 60 -11.07 -2.18 -2.27
C SER A 60 -9.68 -1.58 -2.02
N VAL A 61 -9.37 -0.45 -2.65
CA VAL A 61 -8.11 0.29 -2.40
C VAL A 61 -8.12 0.94 -1.01
N GLN A 62 -9.26 1.49 -0.59
CA GLN A 62 -9.40 2.06 0.76
C GLN A 62 -9.25 0.98 1.83
N GLN A 63 -9.89 -0.20 1.66
CA GLN A 63 -9.73 -1.32 2.59
C GLN A 63 -8.27 -1.73 2.75
N LEU A 64 -7.53 -1.82 1.63
CA LEU A 64 -6.10 -2.10 1.67
C LEU A 64 -5.32 -1.00 2.39
N ALA A 65 -5.68 0.28 2.20
CA ALA A 65 -5.05 1.38 2.93
C ALA A 65 -5.32 1.32 4.43
N ASP A 66 -6.53 0.96 4.84
CA ASP A 66 -6.91 0.82 6.25
C ASP A 66 -6.12 -0.32 6.91
N GLU A 67 -5.99 -1.47 6.23
CA GLU A 67 -5.15 -2.60 6.67
C GLU A 67 -3.67 -2.19 6.81
N ILE A 68 -3.12 -1.48 5.82
CA ILE A 68 -1.73 -0.98 5.87
C ILE A 68 -1.53 0.00 7.03
N THR A 69 -2.47 0.93 7.23
CA THR A 69 -2.41 1.93 8.31
C THR A 69 -2.42 1.23 9.66
N PHE A 70 -3.34 0.28 9.85
CA PHE A 70 -3.45 -0.50 11.07
C PHE A 70 -2.14 -1.23 11.40
N GLU A 71 -1.52 -1.89 10.42
CA GLU A 71 -0.24 -2.59 10.63
C GLU A 71 0.92 -1.63 10.92
N ILE A 72 0.98 -0.49 10.23
CA ILE A 72 1.98 0.56 10.50
C ILE A 72 1.85 1.07 11.94
N ASP A 73 0.64 1.38 12.39
CA ASP A 73 0.37 1.87 13.75
C ASP A 73 0.68 0.81 14.82
N MET A 74 0.32 -0.46 14.56
CA MET A 74 0.66 -1.56 15.46
C MET A 74 2.18 -1.79 15.56
N SER A 75 2.91 -1.61 14.46
CA SER A 75 4.38 -1.71 14.46
C SER A 75 5.04 -0.58 15.27
N ARG A 76 4.47 0.63 15.23
CA ARG A 76 4.91 1.77 16.06
C ARG A 76 4.69 1.49 17.54
N ASN A 77 3.52 0.98 17.92
CA ASN A 77 3.21 0.69 19.32
C ASN A 77 4.03 -0.47 19.92
N ARG A 78 4.47 -1.45 19.11
CA ARG A 78 5.37 -2.51 19.60
C ARG A 78 6.80 -2.03 19.86
N SER A 79 7.22 -0.94 19.23
CA SER A 79 8.59 -0.41 19.35
C SER A 79 8.78 0.49 20.58
N ALA A 80 7.71 0.78 21.33
CA ALA A 80 7.71 1.63 22.53
C ALA A 80 7.81 0.84 23.86
N GLY A 81 8.22 -0.43 23.83
CA GLY A 81 8.38 -1.31 24.99
C GLY A 81 9.83 -1.63 25.31
#